data_AF-A0A350DNV0-F1
#
_entry.id   AF-A0A350DNV0-F1
#
_cell.length_a   1.000
_cell.length_b   1.000
_cell.length_c   1.000
_cell.angle_alpha   90.00
_cell.angle_beta   90.00
_cell.angle_gamma   90.00
#
_symmetry.space_group_name_H-M   'P 1'
#
loop_
_entity.id
_entity.type
_entity.pdbx_description
1 polymer ?
#
loop_
_entity_poly.entity_id
_entity_poly.type
_entity_poly.pdbx_seq_one_letter_code
_entity_poly.pdbx_strand_id
1 'polypeptide(L)'
;AAVNDIVIERYFVRLATSNTSTTAIKDLVLACDAGRVNSAGGIATFTPTTDSKNFGQAGQEFIVNVDQFKVLLGAQYTTGANAGQLIYLPSSAYSAITTDKPAITSVKIGLIVHGSTPIIGSAEQSEFALLGQSPTWNKLKTDSSSKKKVRSTYETTTLLRNARVVNINTSL
;
A
#
# COMPACT_ATOMS: atom_id res chain seq x y z
N ALA A 1 19.94 -2.46 19.19
CA ALA A 1 20.08 -1.99 17.79
C ALA A 1 21.44 -1.32 17.69
N ALA A 2 22.21 -1.58 16.63
CA ALA A 2 23.46 -0.86 16.42
C ALA A 2 23.17 0.60 16.06
N VAL A 3 24.15 1.48 16.22
CA VAL A 3 24.07 2.85 15.66
C VAL A 3 23.86 2.72 14.14
N ASN A 4 22.86 3.42 13.60
CA ASN A 4 22.43 3.39 12.19
C ASN A 4 21.69 2.11 11.72
N ASP A 5 21.15 1.29 12.62
CA ASP A 5 20.21 0.22 12.23
C ASP A 5 18.93 0.85 11.62
N ILE A 6 18.73 0.67 10.32
CA ILE A 6 17.49 1.06 9.62
C ILE A 6 16.57 -0.16 9.56
N VAL A 7 15.34 0.01 10.03
CA VAL A 7 14.26 -0.99 9.91
C VAL A 7 13.29 -0.54 8.84
N ILE A 8 12.86 -1.47 8.00
CA ILE A 8 11.85 -1.27 6.95
C ILE A 8 10.70 -2.25 7.17
N GLU A 9 9.49 -1.80 6.82
CA GLU A 9 8.30 -2.64 6.69
C GLU A 9 7.81 -2.57 5.25
N ARG A 10 7.61 -3.74 4.63
CA ARG A 10 7.14 -3.88 3.27
C ARG A 10 5.75 -4.50 3.27
N TYR A 11 4.79 -3.75 2.77
CA TYR A 11 3.40 -4.18 2.64
C TYR A 11 3.10 -4.58 1.20
N PHE A 12 2.54 -5.77 0.99
CA PHE A 12 2.20 -6.27 -0.34
C PHE A 12 1.05 -7.27 -0.28
N VAL A 13 0.35 -7.43 -1.41
CA VAL A 13 -0.73 -8.40 -1.54
C VAL A 13 -0.17 -9.72 -2.04
N ARG A 14 -0.54 -10.81 -1.38
CA ARG A 14 -0.26 -12.17 -1.82
C ARG A 14 -1.44 -13.10 -1.55
N LEU A 15 -1.37 -14.32 -2.05
CA LEU A 15 -2.31 -15.38 -1.66
C LEU A 15 -2.22 -15.63 -0.15
N ALA A 16 -3.37 -15.86 0.48
CA ALA A 16 -3.44 -16.38 1.83
C ALA A 16 -2.68 -17.71 1.92
N THR A 17 -2.06 -17.98 3.06
CA THR A 17 -1.37 -19.25 3.34
C THR A 17 -2.36 -20.41 3.30
N SER A 18 -3.61 -20.16 3.72
CA SER A 18 -4.73 -21.08 3.65
C SER A 18 -5.58 -20.90 2.39
N ASN A 19 -5.09 -20.25 1.33
CA ASN A 19 -5.88 -20.04 0.12
C ASN A 19 -6.30 -21.37 -0.49
N THR A 20 -7.60 -21.64 -0.48
CA THR A 20 -8.21 -22.80 -1.13
C THR A 20 -8.98 -22.42 -2.40
N SER A 21 -9.04 -21.13 -2.75
CA SER A 21 -9.80 -20.68 -3.91
C SER A 21 -9.19 -21.19 -5.22
N THR A 22 -9.95 -22.01 -5.94
CA THR A 22 -9.68 -22.43 -7.31
C THR A 22 -10.22 -21.46 -8.35
N THR A 23 -10.97 -20.43 -7.93
CA THR A 23 -11.69 -19.52 -8.83
C THR A 23 -10.79 -18.36 -9.30
N ALA A 24 -11.30 -17.46 -10.15
CA ALA A 24 -10.53 -16.31 -10.64
C ALA A 24 -10.29 -15.24 -9.58
N ILE A 25 -11.22 -15.11 -8.62
CA ILE A 25 -11.07 -14.33 -7.38
C ILE A 25 -10.37 -15.21 -6.34
N LYS A 26 -9.15 -14.81 -5.96
CA LYS A 26 -8.33 -15.56 -4.99
C LYS A 26 -8.51 -15.03 -3.58
N ASP A 27 -8.27 -15.88 -2.59
CA ASP A 27 -8.20 -15.44 -1.19
C ASP A 27 -6.87 -14.72 -1.00
N LEU A 28 -6.92 -13.39 -1.00
CA LEU A 28 -5.76 -12.52 -0.91
C LEU A 28 -5.64 -11.90 0.47
N VAL A 29 -4.40 -11.64 0.89
CA VAL A 29 -4.06 -11.00 2.15
C VAL A 29 -3.08 -9.88 1.90
N LEU A 30 -3.21 -8.80 2.67
CA LEU A 30 -2.12 -7.84 2.85
C LEU A 30 -1.12 -8.46 3.82
N ALA A 31 0.07 -8.75 3.32
CA ALA A 31 1.18 -9.23 4.12
C ALA A 31 2.14 -8.09 4.48
N CYS A 32 2.80 -8.22 5.63
CA CYS A 32 3.89 -7.37 6.08
C CYS A 32 5.17 -8.19 6.23
N ASP A 33 6.21 -7.81 5.50
CA ASP A 33 7.58 -8.30 5.68
C ASP A 33 8.43 -7.16 6.25
N ALA A 34 8.91 -7.32 7.48
CA ALA A 34 9.70 -6.31 8.17
C ALA A 34 11.16 -6.76 8.24
N GLY A 35 12.10 -5.86 8.48
CA GLY A 35 13.48 -6.28 8.74
C GLY A 35 14.47 -5.16 8.66
N ARG A 36 15.76 -5.49 8.82
CA ARG A 36 16.84 -4.52 8.67
C ARG A 36 17.19 -4.31 7.21
N VAL A 37 17.52 -3.08 6.84
CA VAL A 37 17.94 -2.75 5.48
C VAL A 37 19.36 -3.25 5.24
N ASN A 38 19.58 -3.95 4.13
CA ASN A 38 20.92 -4.32 3.64
C ASN A 38 21.52 -3.17 2.82
N SER A 39 22.83 -3.24 2.53
CA SER A 39 23.51 -2.20 1.75
C SER A 39 22.98 -1.99 0.33
N ALA A 40 22.21 -2.95 -0.20
CA ALA A 40 21.54 -2.85 -1.51
C ALA A 40 20.10 -2.29 -1.42
N GLY A 41 19.64 -1.88 -0.23
CA GLY A 41 18.30 -1.33 -0.01
C GLY A 41 17.17 -2.36 0.15
N GLY A 42 17.51 -3.65 0.20
CA GLY A 42 16.56 -4.75 0.48
C GLY A 42 16.49 -5.12 1.97
N ILE A 43 15.65 -6.09 2.32
CA ILE A 43 15.67 -6.67 3.67
C ILE A 43 16.87 -7.61 3.78
N ALA A 44 17.68 -7.45 4.83
CA ALA A 44 18.85 -8.25 5.12
C ALA A 44 18.45 -9.64 5.63
N THR A 45 19.19 -10.66 5.18
CA THR A 45 19.11 -12.03 5.73
C THR A 45 20.35 -12.28 6.58
N PHE A 46 20.13 -12.82 7.77
CA PHE A 46 21.14 -13.14 8.76
C PHE A 46 21.34 -14.66 8.83
N THR A 47 22.56 -15.10 9.12
CA THR A 47 22.90 -16.51 9.30
C THR A 47 23.24 -16.75 10.77
N PRO A 48 22.72 -17.80 11.42
CA PRO A 48 21.85 -18.86 10.88
C PRO A 48 20.42 -18.38 10.58
N THR A 49 19.65 -19.15 9.80
CA THR A 49 18.25 -18.82 9.46
C THR A 49 17.35 -18.62 10.68
N THR A 50 17.73 -19.20 11.83
CA THR A 50 17.08 -19.04 13.13
C THR A 50 17.45 -17.76 13.87
N ASP A 51 18.32 -16.90 13.31
CA ASP A 51 18.61 -15.58 13.89
C ASP A 51 17.30 -14.79 14.00
N SER A 52 17.00 -14.28 15.20
CA SER A 52 15.79 -13.52 15.50
C SER A 52 15.65 -12.22 14.70
N LYS A 53 16.71 -11.80 14.00
CA LYS A 53 16.71 -10.66 13.07
C LYS A 53 16.13 -11.00 11.70
N ASN A 54 15.98 -12.29 11.38
CA ASN A 54 15.25 -12.74 10.20
C ASN A 54 13.76 -12.72 10.52
N PHE A 55 13.09 -11.64 10.16
CA PHE A 55 11.63 -11.59 10.14
C PHE A 55 11.16 -12.31 8.86
N GLY A 56 10.10 -13.12 8.99
CA GLY A 56 9.90 -14.31 8.16
C GLY A 56 9.61 -14.09 6.67
N GLN A 57 10.34 -14.83 5.84
CA GLN A 57 10.03 -15.29 4.47
C GLN A 57 9.03 -14.41 3.66
N ALA A 58 7.87 -14.95 3.28
CA ALA A 58 6.89 -14.27 2.43
C ALA A 58 6.01 -13.25 3.19
N GLY A 59 6.52 -12.68 4.28
CA GLY A 59 5.80 -11.78 5.17
C GLY A 59 4.69 -12.47 5.99
N GLN A 60 4.32 -11.84 7.11
CA GLN A 60 3.20 -12.27 7.95
C GLN A 60 1.88 -11.68 7.44
N GLU A 61 0.78 -12.41 7.62
CA GLU A 61 -0.55 -11.94 7.24
C GLU A 61 -0.99 -10.84 8.20
N PHE A 62 -1.25 -9.64 7.66
CA PHE A 62 -1.62 -8.46 8.45
C PHE A 62 -3.11 -8.17 8.35
N ILE A 63 -3.65 -8.12 7.12
CA ILE A 63 -5.10 -7.99 6.87
C ILE A 63 -5.53 -9.10 5.92
N VAL A 64 -6.56 -9.85 6.30
CA VAL A 64 -7.14 -10.92 5.48
C VAL A 64 -8.21 -10.38 4.53
N ASN A 65 -8.54 -11.15 3.49
CA ASN A 65 -9.61 -10.85 2.52
C ASN A 65 -9.43 -9.51 1.80
N VAL A 66 -8.22 -9.22 1.33
CA VAL A 66 -7.87 -7.96 0.65
C VAL A 66 -7.87 -8.16 -0.86
N ASP A 67 -8.89 -7.66 -1.56
CA ASP A 67 -8.96 -7.74 -3.03
C ASP A 67 -7.96 -6.80 -3.69
N GLN A 68 -7.82 -5.58 -3.16
CA GLN A 68 -6.91 -4.56 -3.68
C GLN A 68 -6.28 -3.74 -2.56
N PHE A 69 -5.01 -3.39 -2.74
CA PHE A 69 -4.24 -2.49 -1.90
C PHE A 69 -3.55 -1.46 -2.79
N LYS A 70 -3.72 -0.18 -2.50
CA LYS A 70 -3.15 0.92 -3.27
C LYS A 70 -2.54 1.96 -2.35
N VAL A 71 -1.44 2.55 -2.81
CA VAL A 71 -0.72 3.60 -2.09
C VAL A 71 -0.47 4.77 -3.03
N LEU A 72 -0.78 5.98 -2.57
CA LEU A 72 -0.35 7.22 -3.19
C LEU A 72 0.55 7.99 -2.23
N LEU A 73 1.63 8.55 -2.78
CA LEU A 73 2.56 9.42 -2.08
C LEU A 73 2.09 10.85 -2.26
N GLY A 74 1.74 11.52 -1.17
CA GLY A 74 1.51 12.95 -1.15
C GLY A 74 2.87 13.65 -1.17
N ALA A 75 3.19 14.30 -2.28
CA ALA A 75 4.46 14.98 -2.48
C ALA A 75 4.23 16.48 -2.64
N GLN A 76 5.07 17.28 -1.99
CA GLN A 76 5.00 18.74 -2.01
C GLN A 76 6.26 19.33 -2.64
N TYR A 77 6.07 20.22 -3.61
CA TYR A 77 7.17 20.99 -4.17
C TYR A 77 7.61 22.09 -3.21
N THR A 78 8.91 22.24 -3.04
CA THR A 78 9.52 23.19 -2.11
C THR A 78 10.12 24.40 -2.82
N THR A 79 10.32 24.29 -4.13
CA THR A 79 10.96 25.29 -4.98
C THR A 79 10.24 25.37 -6.34
N GLY A 80 10.56 26.39 -7.13
CA GLY A 80 10.03 26.58 -8.48
C GLY A 80 8.58 27.08 -8.52
N ALA A 81 7.99 27.10 -9.72
CA ALA A 81 6.65 27.65 -9.96
C ALA A 81 5.52 26.90 -9.22
N ASN A 82 5.78 25.66 -8.80
CA ASN A 82 4.80 24.81 -8.10
C ASN A 82 5.02 24.79 -6.58
N ALA A 83 5.89 25.65 -6.04
CA ALA A 83 6.21 25.67 -4.62
C ALA A 83 4.95 25.75 -3.75
N GLY A 84 4.81 24.82 -2.81
CA GLY A 84 3.67 24.70 -1.89
C GLY A 84 2.56 23.78 -2.39
N GLN A 85 2.54 23.43 -3.68
CA GLN A 85 1.54 22.54 -4.25
C GLN A 85 1.74 21.10 -3.77
N LEU A 86 0.66 20.50 -3.24
CA LEU A 86 0.59 19.09 -2.86
C LEU A 86 -0.05 18.27 -4.00
N ILE A 87 0.62 17.19 -4.39
CA ILE A 87 0.11 16.23 -5.37
C ILE A 87 0.15 14.81 -4.81
N TYR A 88 -0.80 13.97 -5.20
CA TYR A 88 -0.81 12.55 -4.83
C TYR A 88 -0.44 11.69 -6.03
N LEU A 89 0.65 10.93 -5.93
CA LEU A 89 1.21 10.15 -7.04
C LEU A 89 1.37 8.67 -6.67
N PRO A 90 1.15 7.73 -7.60
CA PRO A 90 1.59 6.35 -7.39
C PRO A 90 3.12 6.30 -7.28
N SER A 91 3.63 5.29 -6.57
CA SER A 91 5.07 5.13 -6.31
C SER A 91 5.92 5.08 -7.59
N SER A 92 5.39 4.47 -8.66
CA SER A 92 6.03 4.44 -9.98
C SER A 92 6.20 5.82 -10.59
N ALA A 93 5.14 6.64 -10.56
CA ALA A 93 5.20 8.01 -11.08
C ALA A 93 6.15 8.89 -10.26
N TYR A 94 6.10 8.79 -8.92
CA TYR A 94 7.02 9.52 -8.06
C TYR A 94 8.49 9.13 -8.29
N SER A 95 8.75 7.84 -8.54
CA SER A 95 10.11 7.33 -8.79
C SER A 95 10.66 7.80 -10.14
N ALA A 96 9.79 8.08 -11.11
CA ALA A 96 10.16 8.60 -12.42
C ALA A 96 10.57 10.08 -12.43
N ILE A 97 10.33 10.83 -11.34
CA ILE A 97 10.74 12.24 -11.22
C ILE A 97 12.25 12.31 -10.94
N THR A 98 13.00 12.90 -11.87
CA THR A 98 14.47 13.03 -11.81
C THR A 98 14.95 14.45 -11.48
N THR A 99 14.17 15.48 -11.81
CA THR A 99 14.47 16.90 -11.57
C THR A 99 13.47 17.48 -10.59
N ASP A 100 13.92 18.36 -9.68
CA ASP A 100 13.07 19.04 -8.69
C ASP A 100 12.13 18.09 -7.92
N LYS A 101 12.67 16.93 -7.52
CA LYS A 101 11.89 15.85 -6.92
C LYS A 101 11.22 16.33 -5.63
N PRO A 102 9.87 16.36 -5.55
CA PRO A 102 9.16 16.90 -4.41
C PRO A 102 9.34 16.02 -3.17
N ALA A 103 9.29 16.63 -1.99
CA ALA A 103 9.38 15.90 -0.72
C ALA A 103 8.08 15.15 -0.45
N ILE A 104 8.15 13.88 -0.02
CA ILE A 104 6.97 13.11 0.40
C ILE A 104 6.54 13.59 1.78
N THR A 105 5.36 14.20 1.89
CA THR A 105 4.83 14.77 3.13
C THR A 105 3.65 13.99 3.70
N SER A 106 3.02 13.12 2.89
CA SER A 106 1.92 12.26 3.35
C SER A 106 1.86 10.96 2.56
N VAL A 107 1.14 9.98 3.11
CA VAL A 107 0.83 8.72 2.44
C VAL A 107 -0.68 8.53 2.47
N LYS A 108 -1.27 8.26 1.31
CA LYS A 108 -2.66 7.85 1.18
C LYS A 108 -2.71 6.36 0.91
N ILE A 109 -3.43 5.61 1.75
CA ILE A 109 -3.60 4.17 1.63
C ILE A 109 -5.06 3.87 1.34
N GLY A 110 -5.30 2.98 0.37
CA GLY A 110 -6.62 2.52 -0.01
C GLY A 110 -6.68 1.01 -0.04
N LEU A 111 -7.73 0.42 0.54
CA LEU A 111 -8.00 -1.00 0.49
C LEU A 111 -9.42 -1.28 0.00
N ILE A 112 -9.59 -2.37 -0.74
CA ILE A 112 -10.87 -3.04 -0.93
C ILE A 112 -10.77 -4.38 -0.23
N VAL A 113 -11.65 -4.61 0.74
CA VAL A 113 -11.67 -5.85 1.53
C VAL A 113 -13.06 -6.45 1.54
N HIS A 114 -13.16 -7.74 1.79
CA HIS A 114 -14.44 -8.45 1.85
C HIS A 114 -14.64 -9.24 3.14
N GLY A 115 -15.90 -9.43 3.51
CA GLY A 115 -16.27 -10.38 4.55
C GLY A 115 -16.11 -11.83 4.11
N SER A 116 -15.97 -12.75 5.07
CA SER A 116 -15.92 -14.19 4.78
C SER A 116 -17.32 -14.78 4.53
N THR A 117 -18.39 -14.10 4.90
CA THR A 117 -19.78 -14.56 4.74
C THR A 117 -20.31 -14.29 3.33
N PRO A 118 -20.90 -15.28 2.64
CA PRO A 118 -21.59 -15.06 1.37
C PRO A 118 -22.85 -14.20 1.53
N ILE A 119 -23.16 -13.36 0.54
CA ILE A 119 -24.47 -12.70 0.43
C ILE A 119 -25.47 -13.61 -0.28
N ILE A 120 -26.72 -13.58 0.16
CA ILE A 120 -27.85 -14.32 -0.42
C ILE A 120 -28.88 -13.30 -0.92
N GLY A 121 -29.37 -13.48 -2.14
CA GLY A 121 -30.48 -12.69 -2.68
C GLY A 121 -30.14 -11.29 -3.23
N SER A 122 -28.89 -10.82 -3.11
CA SER A 122 -28.45 -9.53 -3.69
C SER A 122 -27.46 -9.70 -4.83
N ALA A 123 -27.38 -8.68 -5.70
CA ALA A 123 -26.31 -8.55 -6.67
C ALA A 123 -24.99 -8.20 -5.95
N GLU A 124 -23.88 -8.73 -6.45
CA GLU A 124 -22.55 -8.39 -5.95
C GLU A 124 -22.07 -7.11 -6.62
N GLN A 125 -21.53 -6.18 -5.82
CA GLN A 125 -20.84 -5.03 -6.37
C GLN A 125 -19.46 -5.45 -6.87
N SER A 126 -19.16 -5.14 -8.12
CA SER A 126 -17.89 -5.52 -8.78
C SER A 126 -16.96 -4.34 -9.07
N GLU A 127 -17.40 -3.10 -8.81
CA GLU A 127 -16.68 -1.87 -9.11
C GLU A 127 -16.72 -0.92 -7.92
N PHE A 128 -15.59 -0.30 -7.58
CA PHE A 128 -15.42 0.44 -6.32
C PHE A 128 -14.67 1.74 -6.54
N ALA A 129 -15.20 2.88 -6.08
CA ALA A 129 -14.40 4.10 -6.02
C ALA A 129 -13.31 3.94 -4.95
N LEU A 130 -12.06 4.30 -5.28
CA LEU A 130 -10.94 4.18 -4.35
C LEU A 130 -9.85 5.22 -4.66
N LEU A 131 -9.40 5.95 -3.63
CA LEU A 131 -8.38 7.01 -3.69
C LEU A 131 -8.72 8.10 -4.71
N GLY A 132 -10.00 8.42 -4.87
CA GLY A 132 -10.50 9.38 -5.87
C GLY A 132 -10.51 8.85 -7.30
N GLN A 133 -10.16 7.57 -7.55
CA GLN A 133 -10.31 6.93 -8.84
C GLN A 133 -11.77 6.49 -9.05
N SER A 134 -12.25 6.61 -10.30
CA SER A 134 -13.58 6.15 -10.71
C SER A 134 -13.74 4.63 -10.52
N PRO A 135 -14.95 4.13 -10.20
CA PRO A 135 -15.20 2.69 -9.95
C PRO A 135 -14.67 1.74 -11.02
N THR A 136 -14.68 2.16 -12.29
CA THR A 136 -14.23 1.35 -13.43
C THR A 136 -12.75 0.97 -13.37
N TRP A 137 -11.92 1.75 -12.68
CA TRP A 137 -10.50 1.48 -12.49
C TRP A 137 -10.23 0.41 -11.43
N ASN A 138 -11.22 0.10 -10.58
CA ASN A 138 -11.12 -0.87 -9.49
C ASN A 138 -12.15 -1.98 -9.67
N LYS A 139 -12.22 -2.50 -10.89
CA LYS A 139 -13.11 -3.61 -11.23
C LYS A 139 -12.55 -4.94 -10.76
N LEU A 140 -13.37 -5.75 -10.11
CA LEU A 140 -13.04 -7.13 -9.78
C LEU A 140 -12.94 -7.99 -11.05
N LYS A 141 -12.12 -9.04 -10.99
CA LYS A 141 -12.10 -10.04 -12.06
C LYS A 141 -13.46 -10.71 -12.16
N THR A 142 -13.89 -10.98 -13.39
CA THR A 142 -15.13 -11.73 -13.64
C THR A 142 -14.96 -13.17 -13.16
N ASP A 143 -15.86 -13.61 -12.29
CA ASP A 143 -15.84 -14.96 -11.72
C ASP A 143 -17.24 -15.45 -11.40
N SER A 144 -17.82 -16.24 -12.32
CA SER A 144 -19.16 -16.83 -12.16
C SER A 144 -19.22 -17.96 -11.14
N SER A 145 -18.07 -18.44 -10.67
CA SER A 145 -17.96 -19.54 -9.70
C SER A 145 -17.72 -19.07 -8.27
N SER A 146 -17.33 -17.80 -8.10
CA SER A 146 -17.11 -17.20 -6.78
C SER A 146 -18.42 -17.03 -6.01
N LYS A 147 -18.34 -17.21 -4.68
CA LYS A 147 -19.44 -16.85 -3.78
C LYS A 147 -19.48 -15.34 -3.64
N LYS A 148 -20.63 -14.74 -3.94
CA LYS A 148 -20.84 -13.30 -3.78
C LYS A 148 -20.51 -12.82 -2.36
N LYS A 149 -19.76 -11.73 -2.20
CA LYS A 149 -19.38 -11.17 -0.88
C LYS A 149 -19.71 -9.68 -0.74
N VAL A 150 -19.96 -9.25 0.51
CA VAL A 150 -19.94 -7.82 0.86
C VAL A 150 -18.51 -7.34 0.86
N ARG A 151 -18.27 -6.20 0.19
CA ARG A 151 -16.99 -5.51 0.14
C ARG A 151 -17.10 -4.11 0.68
N SER A 152 -16.03 -3.65 1.28
CA SER A 152 -15.90 -2.30 1.81
C SER A 152 -14.60 -1.68 1.34
N THR A 153 -14.66 -0.38 1.05
CA THR A 153 -13.50 0.44 0.72
C THR A 153 -13.03 1.15 1.99
N TYR A 154 -11.73 1.12 2.24
CA TYR A 154 -11.09 1.85 3.33
C TYR A 154 -10.04 2.79 2.75
N GLU A 155 -10.13 4.07 3.09
CA GLU A 155 -9.14 5.07 2.70
C GLU A 155 -8.65 5.82 3.93
N THR A 156 -7.34 6.00 4.03
CA THR A 156 -6.74 6.83 5.06
C THR A 156 -5.64 7.69 4.47
N THR A 157 -5.46 8.88 5.04
CA THR A 157 -4.36 9.78 4.71
C THR A 157 -3.59 10.06 5.98
N THR A 158 -2.30 9.73 6.00
CA THR A 158 -1.42 9.97 7.14
C THR A 158 -0.35 10.98 6.75
N LEU A 159 -0.24 12.06 7.53
CA LEU A 159 0.81 13.07 7.37
C LEU A 159 2.10 12.61 8.04
N LEU A 160 3.24 12.85 7.39
CA LEU A 160 4.57 12.47 7.89
C LEU A 160 5.21 13.68 8.62
N ARG A 161 5.30 13.59 9.96
CA ARG A 161 5.69 14.71 10.84
C ARG A 161 7.09 15.28 10.59
N ASN A 162 8.05 14.47 10.14
CA ASN A 162 9.44 14.90 9.90
C ASN A 162 9.72 15.33 8.46
N ALA A 163 8.70 15.38 7.59
CA ALA A 163 8.86 15.75 6.19
C ALA A 163 8.24 17.11 5.85
N ARG A 164 7.78 17.86 6.86
CA ARG A 164 7.10 19.15 6.63
C ARG A 164 8.12 20.21 6.23
N VAL A 165 8.07 20.62 4.97
CA VAL A 165 8.79 21.80 4.49
C VAL A 165 7.91 23.02 4.68
N VAL A 166 8.42 24.03 5.38
CA VAL A 166 7.72 25.29 5.61
C VAL A 166 8.09 26.24 4.47
N ASN A 167 7.17 26.48 3.54
CA ASN A 167 7.33 27.53 2.54
C ASN A 167 6.86 28.85 3.17
N ILE A 168 7.80 29.72 3.55
CA ILE A 168 7.50 31.07 3.99
C ILE A 168 7.53 31.96 2.76
N ASN A 169 6.37 32.52 2.38
CA ASN A 169 6.35 33.59 1.39
C ASN A 169 6.78 34.88 2.10
N THR A 170 7.99 35.36 1.78
CA THR A 170 8.56 36.58 2.38
C THR A 170 8.29 37.84 1.56
N SER A 171 7.51 37.77 0.47
CA SER A 171 7.11 38.98 -0.25
C SER A 171 5.89 39.60 0.43
N LEU A 172 6.14 40.60 1.27
CA LEU A 172 5.15 41.61 1.70
C LEU A 172 5.34 42.87 0.87
#